data_AF-A0A3N4Z067-F1
#
_entry.id   AF-A0A3N4Z067-F1
#
_cell.length_a   1.000
_cell.length_b   1.000
_cell.length_c   1.000
_cell.angle_alpha   90.00
_cell.angle_beta   90.00
_cell.angle_gamma   90.00
#
_symmetry.space_group_name_H-M   'P 1'
#
loop_
_entity.id
_entity.type
_entity.pdbx_description
1 polymer ?
#
loop_
_entity_poly.entity_id
_entity_poly.type
_entity_poly.pdbx_seq_one_letter_code
_entity_poly.pdbx_strand_id
1 'polypeptide(L)'
;MTTDHRPQDVEDACAALLADGRRVTFDAVAAHTGIGRATLYRRPDLRAIIEDHRSRGRHAPGLTGISTDLNHLRTALEELATKVRRHEEELRKLRRTSPATSTTPRRSRD
;
A
#
# COMPACT_ATOMS: atom_id res chain seq x y z
N MET A 1 -3.47 -45.58 9.87
CA MET A 1 -2.70 -44.54 9.17
C MET A 1 -2.73 -43.30 10.03
N THR A 2 -1.67 -43.06 10.81
CA THR A 2 -1.47 -41.80 11.51
C THR A 2 -1.14 -40.76 10.45
N THR A 3 -2.09 -39.88 10.13
CA THR A 3 -1.80 -38.69 9.33
C THR A 3 -0.86 -37.83 10.13
N ASP A 4 0.44 -38.02 9.89
CA ASP A 4 1.50 -37.13 10.31
C ASP A 4 1.27 -35.81 9.57
N HIS A 5 0.33 -35.01 10.07
CA HIS A 5 0.04 -33.67 9.56
C HIS A 5 1.25 -32.83 9.92
N ARG A 6 2.12 -32.63 8.94
CA ARG A 6 3.38 -31.95 9.16
C ARG A 6 3.08 -30.46 9.29
N PRO A 7 3.76 -29.75 10.20
CA PRO A 7 3.70 -28.29 10.28
C PRO A 7 3.81 -27.61 8.91
N GLN A 8 4.59 -28.20 7.99
CA GLN A 8 4.74 -27.77 6.61
C GLN A 8 3.41 -27.66 5.83
N ASP A 9 2.50 -28.63 5.97
CA ASP A 9 1.22 -28.60 5.24
C ASP A 9 0.38 -27.39 5.66
N VAL A 10 0.50 -26.99 6.92
CA VAL A 10 -0.18 -25.80 7.47
C VAL A 10 0.52 -24.51 7.03
N GLU A 11 1.85 -24.49 6.97
CA GLU A 11 2.63 -23.36 6.43
C GLU A 11 2.28 -23.10 4.96
N ASP A 12 2.33 -24.15 4.12
CA ASP A 12 2.02 -24.06 2.70
C ASP A 12 0.59 -23.58 2.47
N ALA A 13 -0.37 -24.08 3.26
CA ALA A 13 -1.75 -23.62 3.22
C ALA A 13 -1.90 -22.14 3.59
N CYS A 14 -1.17 -21.67 4.61
CA CYS A 14 -1.19 -20.26 4.99
C CYS A 14 -0.58 -19.37 3.90
N ALA A 15 0.53 -19.80 3.29
CA ALA A 15 1.17 -19.08 2.19
C ALA A 15 0.25 -19.00 0.96
N ALA A 16 -0.42 -20.10 0.59
CA ALA A 16 -1.38 -20.12 -0.51
C ALA A 16 -2.56 -19.17 -0.26
N LEU A 17 -3.10 -19.15 0.96
CA LEU A 17 -4.18 -18.21 1.33
C LEU A 17 -3.74 -16.75 1.18
N LEU A 18 -2.52 -16.41 1.61
CA LEU A 18 -1.98 -15.05 1.45
C LEU A 18 -1.73 -14.69 -0.02
N ALA A 19 -1.21 -15.62 -0.83
CA ALA A 19 -0.99 -15.42 -2.25
C ALA A 19 -2.31 -15.17 -3.01
N ASP A 20 -3.39 -15.84 -2.60
CA ASP A 20 -4.75 -15.63 -3.13
C ASP A 20 -5.41 -14.34 -2.61
N GLY A 21 -4.72 -13.54 -1.78
CA GLY A 21 -5.28 -12.36 -1.13
C GLY A 21 -6.37 -12.68 -0.10
N ARG A 22 -6.49 -13.94 0.33
CA ARG A 22 -7.46 -14.39 1.32
C ARG A 22 -6.89 -14.25 2.73
N ARG A 23 -7.79 -14.01 3.69
CA ARG A 23 -7.41 -13.92 5.11
C ARG A 23 -7.07 -15.30 5.64
N VAL A 24 -5.92 -15.42 6.32
CA VAL A 24 -5.52 -16.63 7.03
C VAL A 24 -6.39 -16.78 8.28
N THR A 25 -7.30 -17.77 8.27
CA THR A 25 -8.15 -18.13 9.42
C THR A 25 -8.06 -19.64 9.65
N PHE A 26 -8.31 -20.09 10.89
CA PHE A 26 -8.36 -21.52 11.21
C PHE A 26 -9.34 -22.28 10.31
N ASP A 27 -10.43 -21.61 9.96
CA ASP A 27 -11.49 -22.10 9.10
C ASP A 27 -11.00 -22.35 7.68
N ALA A 28 -10.31 -21.36 7.11
CA ALA A 28 -9.74 -21.46 5.76
C ALA A 28 -8.61 -22.49 5.71
N VAL A 29 -7.76 -22.54 6.73
CA VAL A 29 -6.66 -23.51 6.83
C VAL A 29 -7.19 -24.93 6.99
N ALA A 30 -8.22 -25.14 7.82
CA ALA A 30 -8.88 -26.44 7.96
C ALA A 30 -9.50 -26.92 6.64
N ALA A 31 -10.15 -26.00 5.91
CA ALA A 31 -10.71 -26.31 4.60
C ALA A 31 -9.64 -26.64 3.55
N HIS A 32 -8.47 -25.98 3.62
CA HIS A 32 -7.38 -26.17 2.67
C HIS A 32 -6.55 -27.44 2.94
N THR A 33 -6.29 -27.75 4.20
CA THR A 33 -5.45 -28.89 4.63
C THR A 33 -6.24 -30.16 4.90
N GLY A 34 -7.56 -30.07 5.04
CA GLY A 34 -8.40 -31.17 5.53
C GLY A 34 -8.22 -31.49 7.03
N ILE A 35 -7.40 -30.72 7.75
CA ILE A 35 -7.19 -30.89 9.18
C ILE A 35 -8.39 -30.31 9.93
N GLY A 36 -9.00 -31.13 10.79
CA GLY A 36 -10.13 -30.67 11.61
C GLY A 36 -9.73 -29.49 12.51
N ARG A 37 -10.62 -28.48 12.63
CA ARG A 37 -10.40 -27.29 13.49
C ARG A 37 -9.97 -27.67 14.92
N ALA A 38 -10.59 -28.70 15.50
CA ALA A 38 -10.25 -29.16 16.85
C ALA A 38 -8.77 -29.57 16.95
N THR A 39 -8.21 -30.19 15.92
CA THR A 39 -6.80 -30.56 15.85
C THR A 39 -5.92 -29.32 15.74
N LEU A 40 -6.28 -28.34 14.90
CA LEU A 40 -5.52 -27.07 14.77
C LEU A 40 -5.49 -26.27 16.08
N TYR A 41 -6.56 -26.31 16.88
CA TYR A 41 -6.59 -25.65 18.19
C TYR A 41 -5.84 -26.42 19.28
N ARG A 42 -5.89 -27.76 19.26
CA ARG A 42 -5.24 -28.62 20.28
C ARG A 42 -3.73 -28.70 20.10
N ARG A 43 -3.23 -28.53 18.88
CA ARG A 43 -1.81 -28.61 18.53
C ARG A 43 -1.17 -27.21 18.56
N PRO A 44 -0.37 -26.87 19.59
CA PRO A 44 0.17 -25.53 19.78
C PRO A 44 1.15 -25.11 18.69
N ASP A 45 1.88 -26.08 18.12
CA ASP A 45 2.75 -25.93 16.96
C ASP A 45 1.98 -25.41 15.73
N LEU A 46 0.87 -26.08 15.38
CA LEU A 46 0.03 -25.67 14.24
C LEU A 46 -0.67 -24.34 14.50
N ARG A 47 -1.12 -24.12 15.74
CA ARG A 47 -1.74 -22.86 16.16
C ARG A 47 -0.77 -21.68 16.01
N ALA A 48 0.49 -21.85 16.39
CA ALA A 48 1.51 -20.82 16.31
C ALA A 48 1.76 -20.38 14.86
N ILE A 49 1.86 -21.34 13.93
CA ILE A 49 2.05 -21.07 12.50
C ILE A 49 0.90 -20.22 11.93
N ILE A 50 -0.34 -20.60 12.24
CA ILE A 50 -1.53 -19.89 11.75
C ILE A 50 -1.60 -18.48 12.35
N GLU A 51 -1.26 -18.30 13.63
CA GLU A 51 -1.25 -16.98 14.25
C GLU A 51 -0.13 -16.08 13.69
N ASP A 52 1.06 -16.62 13.47
CA ASP A 52 2.18 -15.89 12.87
C ASP A 52 1.85 -15.44 11.43
N HIS A 53 1.31 -16.34 10.61
CA HIS A 53 0.87 -15.97 9.26
C HIS A 53 -0.28 -14.97 9.27
N ARG A 54 -1.19 -15.07 10.24
CA ARG A 54 -2.30 -14.13 10.39
C ARG A 54 -1.83 -12.76 10.89
N SER A 55 -0.83 -12.70 11.77
CA SER A 55 -0.24 -11.43 12.20
C SER A 55 0.51 -10.78 11.04
N ARG A 56 1.36 -11.54 10.33
CA ARG A 56 2.06 -11.07 9.13
C ARG A 56 1.12 -10.65 8.02
N GLY A 57 0.05 -11.39 7.77
CA GLY A 57 -0.97 -11.04 6.78
C GLY A 57 -1.83 -9.82 7.16
N ARG A 58 -1.91 -9.47 8.45
CA ARG A 58 -2.47 -8.18 8.90
C ARG A 58 -1.49 -7.02 8.72
N HIS A 59 -0.18 -7.30 8.78
CA HIS A 59 0.88 -6.30 8.65
C HIS A 59 1.39 -6.12 7.21
N ALA A 60 1.21 -7.12 6.34
CA ALA A 60 1.34 -6.94 4.90
C ALA A 60 0.11 -6.13 4.47
N PRO A 61 0.27 -4.92 3.89
CA PRO A 61 -0.86 -4.25 3.27
C PRO A 61 -1.30 -5.18 2.14
N GLY A 62 -2.41 -5.91 2.35
CA GLY A 62 -3.00 -6.70 1.28
C GLY A 62 -3.32 -5.82 0.07
N LEU A 63 -3.80 -6.40 -1.03
CA LEU A 63 -4.22 -5.65 -2.23
C LEU A 63 -5.04 -4.39 -1.91
N THR A 64 -5.85 -4.40 -0.86
CA THR A 64 -6.60 -3.23 -0.35
C THR A 64 -5.70 -2.13 0.22
N GLY A 65 -4.65 -2.48 0.98
CA GLY A 65 -3.67 -1.52 1.50
C GLY A 65 -2.88 -0.89 0.35
N ILE A 66 -2.38 -1.72 -0.57
CA ILE A 66 -1.69 -1.25 -1.78
C ILE A 66 -2.60 -0.34 -2.62
N SER A 67 -3.86 -0.71 -2.79
CA SER A 67 -4.84 0.13 -3.51
C SER A 67 -5.14 1.44 -2.79
N THR A 68 -5.13 1.44 -1.46
CA THR A 68 -5.33 2.65 -0.64
C THR A 68 -4.13 3.58 -0.78
N ASP A 69 -2.92 3.04 -0.70
CA ASP A 69 -1.68 3.79 -0.87
C ASP A 69 -1.58 4.39 -2.29
N LEU A 70 -1.95 3.62 -3.31
CA LEU A 70 -1.99 4.08 -4.70
C LEU A 70 -3.00 5.22 -4.90
N ASN A 71 -4.20 5.10 -4.31
CA ASN A 71 -5.19 6.17 -4.34
C ASN A 71 -4.69 7.44 -3.63
N HIS A 72 -4.05 7.29 -2.47
CA HIS A 72 -3.48 8.42 -1.75
C HIS A 72 -2.39 9.13 -2.55
N LEU A 73 -1.48 8.37 -3.17
CA LEU A 73 -0.44 8.90 -4.03
C LEU A 73 -1.03 9.63 -5.25
N ARG A 74 -2.07 9.07 -5.86
CA ARG A 74 -2.78 9.71 -6.98
C ARG A 74 -3.37 11.05 -6.57
N THR A 75 -4.05 11.11 -5.43
CA THR A 75 -4.61 12.36 -4.90
C THR A 75 -3.51 13.40 -4.65
N ALA A 76 -2.39 12.99 -4.04
CA ALA A 76 -1.26 13.89 -3.79
C ALA A 76 -0.65 14.43 -5.09
N LEU A 77 -0.57 13.61 -6.14
CA LEU A 77 -0.10 14.03 -7.47
C LEU A 77 -1.07 15.00 -8.15
N GLU A 78 -2.38 14.77 -8.04
CA GLU A 78 -3.41 15.66 -8.59
C GLU A 78 -3.38 17.04 -7.91
N GLU A 79 -3.18 17.07 -6.59
CA GLU A 79 -2.98 18.31 -5.85
C GLU A 79 -1.70 19.04 -6.27
N LEU A 80 -0.61 18.31 -6.44
CA LEU A 80 0.66 18.89 -6.89
C LEU A 80 0.53 19.48 -8.30
N ALA A 81 -0.11 18.76 -9.22
CA ALA A 81 -0.37 19.25 -10.57
C ALA A 81 -1.20 20.54 -10.56
N THR A 82 -2.20 20.62 -9.66
CA THR A 82 -3.01 21.83 -9.48
C THR A 82 -2.18 23.00 -8.95
N LYS A 83 -1.31 22.75 -7.97
CA LYS A 83 -0.38 23.77 -7.43
C LYS A 83 0.59 24.26 -8.49
N VAL A 84 1.16 23.36 -9.29
CA VAL A 84 2.09 23.72 -10.39
C VAL A 84 1.39 24.62 -11.41
N ARG A 85 0.20 24.24 -11.88
CA ARG A 85 -0.57 25.08 -12.83
C ARG A 85 -0.84 26.47 -12.28
N ARG A 86 -1.23 26.57 -11.01
CA ARG A 86 -1.45 27.86 -10.34
C ARG A 86 -0.17 28.71 -10.32
N HIS A 87 0.96 28.13 -9.95
CA HIS A 87 2.23 28.85 -9.94
C HIS A 87 2.64 29.32 -11.34
N GLU A 88 2.45 28.50 -12.38
CA GLU A 88 2.72 28.89 -13.77
C GLU A 88 1.84 30.07 -14.22
N GLU A 89 0.57 30.09 -13.84
CA GLU A 89 -0.34 31.20 -14.12
C GLU A 89 0.07 32.49 -13.39
N GLU A 90 0.47 32.38 -12.12
CA GLU A 90 0.97 33.50 -11.34
C GLU A 90 2.26 34.08 -11.96
N LEU A 91 3.22 33.23 -12.36
CA LEU A 91 4.43 33.65 -13.08
C LEU A 91 4.09 34.32 -14.42
N ARG A 92 3.12 33.79 -15.17
CA ARG A 92 2.67 34.39 -16.43
C ARG A 92 2.05 35.78 -16.22
N LYS A 93 1.26 35.97 -15.16
CA LYS A 93 0.69 37.28 -14.79
C LYS A 93 1.79 38.26 -14.42
N LEU A 94 2.74 37.86 -13.55
CA LEU A 94 3.86 38.70 -13.13
C LEU A 94 4.73 39.13 -14.33
N ARG A 95 5.03 38.21 -15.25
CA ARG A 95 5.75 38.53 -16.49
C ARG A 95 4.98 39.49 -17.41
N ARG A 96 3.65 39.48 -17.36
CA ARG A 96 2.79 40.37 -18.16
C ARG A 96 2.64 41.76 -17.52
N THR A 97 2.63 41.83 -16.19
CA THR A 97 2.55 43.09 -15.43
C THR A 97 3.90 43.72 -15.13
N SER A 98 5.01 43.03 -15.41
CA SER A 98 6.35 43.60 -15.43
C SER A 98 6.67 44.03 -16.86
N PRO A 99 6.26 45.23 -17.31
CA PRO A 99 6.79 45.76 -18.55
C PRO A 99 8.30 45.91 -18.35
N ALA A 100 9.07 45.42 -19.32
CA ALA A 100 10.47 45.74 -19.44
C ALA A 100 10.66 47.21 -19.11
N THR A 101 11.53 47.49 -18.13
CA THR A 101 12.08 48.80 -17.81
C THR A 101 12.00 49.71 -19.03
N SER A 102 11.05 50.65 -19.02
CA SER A 102 11.19 51.85 -19.83
C SER A 102 12.38 52.59 -19.25
N THR A 103 13.54 52.24 -19.79
CA THR A 103 14.80 52.94 -19.78
C THR A 103 14.52 54.43 -19.81
N THR A 104 14.66 55.10 -18.67
CA THR A 104 14.85 56.55 -18.63
C THR A 104 16.23 56.81 -19.24
N PRO A 105 16.35 57.44 -20.43
CA PRO A 105 17.64 57.97 -20.82
C PRO A 105 17.86 59.22 -19.97
N ARG A 106 18.73 59.08 -18.97
CA ARG A 106 19.34 60.18 -18.23
C ARG A 106 20.13 61.02 -19.23
N ARG A 107 19.49 62.01 -19.87
CA ARG A 107 20.18 63.03 -20.66
C ARG A 107 20.54 64.19 -19.73
N SER A 108 21.67 64.01 -19.05
CA SER A 108 22.45 65.09 -18.45
C SER A 108 23.61 65.44 -19.37
N ARG A 109 23.61 66.66 -19.93
CA ARG A 109 24.76 67.47 -20.38
C ARG A 109 24.20 68.78 -20.97
N ASP A 110 24.39 69.86 -20.24
CA ASP A 110 25.35 70.96 -20.53
C ASP A 110 24.80 71.91 -21.60
#